data_AF-A0A1Q3IYY1-F1
#
_entry.id   AF-A0A1Q3IYY1-F1
#
_cell.length_a   1.000
_cell.length_b   1.000
_cell.length_c   1.000
_cell.angle_alpha   90.00
_cell.angle_beta   90.00
_cell.angle_gamma   90.00
#
_symmetry.space_group_name_H-M   'P 1'
#
loop_
_entity.id
_entity.type
_entity.pdbx_description
1 polymer ?
#
loop_
_entity_poly.entity_id
_entity_poly.type
_entity_poly.pdbx_seq_one_letter_code
_entity_poly.pdbx_strand_id
1 'polypeptide(L)'
;MLKNELISAGVEMDIIEFLAEYGVLLVHFSGAEGAEPYHKQYPRNLQAACRQRFDLCCSTIGPDEKQFAWGYIGLIVKPDGIGSIKGCDPSDFGSSRQEDLSIEVQPKYQMVNRETLQDSITKRGDMNEWVVSGYSIVGIYIADLVACSPLVWGSVTSELAANFPGLPVYTSFLDRFVKYTGPISTEAVAVRDIYAFEVI
;
A
#
# COMPACT_ATOMS: atom_id res chain seq x y z
N MET A 1 19.46 7.27 30.29
CA MET A 1 18.55 6.24 30.84
C MET A 1 17.13 6.62 30.43
N LEU A 2 16.81 6.53 29.13
CA LEU A 2 15.59 7.12 28.52
C LEU A 2 14.95 6.17 27.48
N LYS A 3 15.04 4.86 27.72
CA LYS A 3 14.45 3.83 26.85
C LYS A 3 13.18 3.17 27.41
N ASN A 4 12.75 3.53 28.63
CA ASN A 4 11.85 2.67 29.42
C ASN A 4 10.57 3.35 29.97
N GLU A 5 10.19 4.56 29.56
CA GLU A 5 9.03 5.24 30.20
C GLU A 5 7.78 5.45 29.35
N LEU A 6 7.64 4.79 28.19
CA LEU A 6 6.36 4.77 27.45
C LEU A 6 5.95 3.36 26.96
N ILE A 7 6.32 2.33 27.74
CA ILE A 7 5.64 1.03 27.72
C ILE A 7 4.70 0.99 28.93
N SER A 8 3.75 1.94 29.01
CA SER A 8 2.78 1.99 30.11
C SER A 8 1.40 1.52 29.65
N ALA A 9 1.33 0.28 29.15
CA ALA A 9 0.22 -0.65 29.30
C ALA A 9 0.45 -1.95 28.50
N GLY A 10 1.59 -2.63 28.70
CA GLY A 10 1.70 -4.11 28.64
C GLY A 10 1.12 -4.92 27.47
N VAL A 11 0.73 -4.33 26.35
CA VAL A 11 0.36 -5.02 25.12
C VAL A 11 1.11 -4.32 24.01
N GLU A 12 2.19 -4.95 23.55
CA GLU A 12 2.82 -4.56 22.29
C GLU A 12 1.76 -4.74 21.21
N MET A 13 1.27 -3.63 20.63
CA MET A 13 0.23 -3.68 19.62
C MET A 13 0.82 -4.33 18.36
N ASP A 14 0.23 -5.45 17.95
CA ASP A 14 0.55 -6.06 16.67
C ASP A 14 -0.07 -5.21 15.56
N ILE A 15 0.79 -4.62 14.72
CA ILE A 15 0.37 -3.75 13.63
C ILE A 15 -0.43 -4.50 12.55
N ILE A 16 -0.17 -5.81 12.38
CA ILE A 16 -0.89 -6.64 11.42
C ILE A 16 -2.30 -6.94 11.94
N GLU A 17 -2.43 -7.26 13.24
CA GLU A 17 -3.75 -7.41 13.86
C GLU A 17 -4.55 -6.10 13.82
N PHE A 18 -3.89 -4.97 14.07
CA PHE A 18 -4.51 -3.65 13.95
C PHE A 18 -5.01 -3.38 12.52
N LEU A 19 -4.18 -3.56 11.49
CA LEU A 19 -4.60 -3.35 10.10
C LEU A 19 -5.75 -4.30 9.70
N ALA A 20 -5.72 -5.54 10.19
CA ALA A 20 -6.78 -6.53 9.96
C ALA A 20 -8.10 -6.15 10.65
N GLU A 21 -8.06 -5.59 11.86
CA GLU A 21 -9.25 -5.09 12.59
C GLU A 21 -10.01 -4.03 11.78
N TYR A 22 -9.27 -3.16 11.07
CA TYR A 22 -9.84 -2.13 10.22
C TYR A 22 -10.07 -2.58 8.77
N GLY A 23 -9.70 -3.83 8.42
CA GLY A 23 -9.88 -4.36 7.07
C GLY A 23 -9.09 -3.62 6.00
N VAL A 24 -7.91 -3.07 6.34
CA VAL A 24 -7.10 -2.26 5.42
C VAL A 24 -5.75 -2.90 5.11
N LEU A 25 -5.23 -2.62 3.91
CA LEU A 25 -3.85 -2.89 3.51
C LEU A 25 -3.02 -1.63 3.62
N LEU A 26 -1.73 -1.78 3.91
CA LEU A 26 -0.76 -0.70 3.80
C LEU A 26 -0.05 -0.78 2.44
N VAL A 27 -0.14 0.29 1.64
CA VAL A 27 0.30 0.27 0.24
C VAL A 27 1.18 1.47 -0.09
N HIS A 28 2.36 1.22 -0.66
CA HIS A 28 3.21 2.25 -1.28
C HIS A 28 2.88 2.34 -2.77
N PHE A 29 2.22 3.42 -3.19
CA PHE A 29 1.82 3.61 -4.58
C PHE A 29 2.95 4.19 -5.45
N SER A 30 2.97 3.82 -6.72
CA SER A 30 3.68 4.59 -7.76
C SER A 30 2.95 5.93 -7.95
N GLY A 31 3.67 7.03 -8.06
CA GLY A 31 3.15 8.41 -7.96
C GLY A 31 1.93 8.80 -8.81
N ALA A 32 1.37 9.96 -8.42
CA ALA A 32 0.03 10.53 -8.66
C ALA A 32 -0.63 10.44 -10.04
N GLU A 33 -1.96 10.50 -10.03
CA GLU A 33 -2.79 10.97 -11.14
C GLU A 33 -2.22 12.30 -11.71
N GLY A 34 -1.95 12.33 -13.02
CA GLY A 34 -1.28 13.45 -13.70
C GLY A 34 0.20 13.23 -14.00
N ALA A 35 0.84 12.18 -13.46
CA ALA A 35 2.04 11.62 -14.09
C ALA A 35 1.59 11.05 -15.45
N GLU A 36 2.11 11.59 -16.56
CA GLU A 36 1.62 11.21 -17.89
C GLU A 36 1.53 9.68 -18.02
N PRO A 37 0.44 9.14 -18.60
CA PRO A 37 0.16 7.69 -18.63
C PRO A 37 1.21 6.83 -19.35
N TYR A 38 2.25 7.45 -19.92
CA TYR A 38 3.29 6.82 -20.73
C TYR A 38 4.71 6.94 -20.14
N HIS A 39 4.89 7.53 -18.96
CA HIS A 39 6.21 7.57 -18.35
C HIS A 39 6.49 6.32 -17.51
N LYS A 40 7.55 5.62 -17.93
CA LYS A 40 8.19 4.38 -17.41
C LYS A 40 8.54 4.37 -15.91
N GLN A 41 7.95 5.24 -15.10
CA GLN A 41 8.16 5.32 -13.66
C GLN A 41 7.45 4.19 -12.90
N TYR A 42 6.36 3.68 -13.47
CA TYR A 42 5.45 2.70 -12.88
C TYR A 42 6.10 1.37 -12.42
N PRO A 43 7.11 0.79 -13.10
CA PRO A 43 7.95 -0.23 -12.46
C PRO A 43 9.19 0.35 -11.79
N ARG A 44 9.78 1.46 -12.27
CA ARG A 44 11.10 1.92 -11.79
C ARG A 44 11.10 2.44 -10.35
N ASN A 45 10.09 3.21 -9.93
CA ASN A 45 10.05 3.70 -8.54
C ASN A 45 9.76 2.56 -7.56
N LEU A 46 8.84 1.67 -7.92
CA LEU A 46 8.49 0.49 -7.14
C LEU A 46 9.66 -0.52 -7.09
N GLN A 47 10.41 -0.69 -8.18
CA GLN A 47 11.63 -1.48 -8.19
C GLN A 47 12.70 -0.92 -7.28
N ALA A 48 12.82 0.42 -7.21
CA ALA A 48 13.75 1.04 -6.28
C ALA A 48 13.37 0.68 -4.83
N ALA A 49 12.09 0.74 -4.47
CA ALA A 49 11.61 0.29 -3.15
C ALA A 49 11.91 -1.20 -2.86
N CYS A 50 11.84 -2.07 -3.87
CA CYS A 50 12.20 -3.48 -3.70
C CYS A 50 13.72 -3.71 -3.53
N ARG A 51 14.56 -2.88 -4.16
CA ARG A 51 16.03 -3.06 -4.19
C ARG A 51 16.75 -2.30 -3.07
N GLN A 52 16.21 -1.15 -2.70
CA GLN A 52 16.79 -0.22 -1.75
C GLN A 52 15.79 -0.06 -0.61
N ARG A 53 16.13 -0.56 0.58
CA ARG A 53 15.27 -0.49 1.77
C ARG A 53 15.35 0.92 2.38
N PHE A 54 14.83 1.90 1.68
CA PHE A 54 14.59 3.24 2.21
C PHE A 54 13.16 3.35 2.77
N ASP A 55 12.88 4.42 3.51
CA ASP A 55 11.55 4.65 4.08
C ASP A 55 10.50 4.84 2.97
N LEU A 56 9.29 4.34 3.18
CA LEU A 56 8.20 4.48 2.21
C LEU A 56 7.10 5.39 2.75
N CYS A 57 6.58 6.25 1.88
CA CYS A 57 5.26 6.85 2.03
C CYS A 57 4.21 5.82 1.63
N CYS A 58 3.36 5.42 2.57
CA CYS A 58 2.29 4.46 2.33
C CYS A 58 0.94 5.11 2.64
N SER A 59 -0.11 4.56 2.04
CA SER A 59 -1.50 4.85 2.40
C SER A 59 -2.17 3.57 2.86
N THR A 60 -3.14 3.66 3.76
CA THR A 60 -4.01 2.53 4.07
C THR A 60 -5.13 2.44 3.04
N ILE A 61 -5.51 1.25 2.60
CA ILE A 61 -6.56 1.05 1.61
C ILE A 61 -7.45 -0.09 2.07
N GLY A 62 -8.74 0.17 2.24
CA GLY A 62 -9.80 -0.81 2.34
C GLY A 62 -10.33 -1.21 0.96
N PRO A 63 -11.12 -2.28 0.88
CA PRO A 63 -11.56 -2.84 -0.40
C PRO A 63 -12.59 -1.95 -1.14
N ASP A 64 -13.31 -1.10 -0.44
CA ASP A 64 -14.27 -0.11 -0.97
C ASP A 64 -13.66 1.30 -1.08
N GLU A 65 -12.36 1.42 -0.87
CA GLU A 65 -11.65 2.69 -0.67
C GLU A 65 -10.63 3.01 -1.77
N LYS A 66 -10.84 2.49 -2.98
CA LYS A 66 -9.94 2.73 -4.12
C LYS A 66 -9.75 4.22 -4.46
N GLN A 67 -10.70 5.07 -4.10
CA GLN A 67 -10.63 6.53 -4.26
C GLN A 67 -9.54 7.17 -3.39
N PHE A 68 -9.08 6.50 -2.33
CA PHE A 68 -7.98 6.97 -1.47
C PHE A 68 -6.62 6.46 -1.94
N ALA A 69 -6.56 5.78 -3.09
CA ALA A 69 -5.30 5.38 -3.70
C ALA A 69 -4.68 6.55 -4.45
N TRP A 70 -3.45 6.91 -4.09
CA TRP A 70 -2.70 7.96 -4.79
C TRP A 70 -2.26 7.55 -6.21
N GLY A 71 -2.27 6.26 -6.52
CA GLY A 71 -1.88 5.74 -7.83
C GLY A 71 -2.58 4.42 -8.16
N TYR A 72 -2.40 3.96 -9.41
CA TYR A 72 -3.08 2.76 -9.91
C TYR A 72 -2.47 1.44 -9.41
N ILE A 73 -1.16 1.41 -9.21
CA ILE A 73 -0.44 0.26 -8.66
C ILE A 73 0.42 0.68 -7.48
N GLY A 74 0.43 -0.18 -6.47
CA GLY A 74 1.34 -0.07 -5.35
C GLY A 74 1.87 -1.40 -4.88
N LEU A 75 2.89 -1.33 -4.03
CA LEU A 75 3.44 -2.48 -3.31
C LEU A 75 2.71 -2.61 -1.98
N ILE A 76 2.25 -3.82 -1.66
CA ILE A 76 1.71 -4.13 -0.34
C ILE A 76 2.89 -4.28 0.61
N VAL A 77 2.90 -3.41 1.63
CA VAL A 77 3.97 -3.28 2.60
C VAL A 77 3.53 -3.95 3.90
N LYS A 78 4.34 -4.90 4.38
CA LYS A 78 4.22 -5.49 5.71
C LYS A 78 5.29 -4.87 6.61
N PRO A 79 4.94 -4.00 7.57
CA PRO A 79 5.89 -3.52 8.56
C PRO A 79 6.40 -4.68 9.44
N ASP A 80 7.65 -4.62 9.88
CA ASP A 80 8.22 -5.65 10.76
C ASP A 80 7.62 -5.59 12.19
N GLY A 81 7.08 -4.43 12.58
CA GLY A 81 6.32 -4.23 13.81
C GLY A 81 5.88 -2.77 13.97
N ILE A 82 5.32 -2.40 15.13
CA ILE A 82 4.91 -1.01 15.37
C ILE A 82 6.07 -0.01 15.30
N GLY A 83 7.28 -0.42 15.72
CA GLY A 83 8.49 0.40 15.62
C GLY A 83 8.93 0.72 14.18
N SER A 84 8.36 0.04 13.19
CA SER A 84 8.56 0.34 11.77
C SER A 84 7.81 1.58 11.31
N ILE A 85 6.77 2.02 12.04
CA ILE A 85 5.97 3.19 11.69
C ILE A 85 6.60 4.43 12.32
N LYS A 86 7.16 5.30 11.47
CA LYS A 86 7.81 6.56 11.89
C LYS A 86 6.80 7.68 12.15
N GLY A 87 5.60 7.57 11.57
CA GLY A 87 4.54 8.55 11.70
C GLY A 87 3.36 8.25 10.78
N CYS A 88 2.19 8.81 11.11
CA CYS A 88 0.98 8.75 10.29
C CYS A 88 0.09 9.97 10.54
N ASP A 89 -0.67 10.41 9.53
CA ASP A 89 -1.70 11.44 9.66
C ASP A 89 -2.91 11.07 8.78
N PRO A 90 -4.14 11.44 9.15
CA PRO A 90 -5.33 11.29 8.30
C PRO A 90 -5.26 12.05 6.96
N SER A 91 -4.26 12.90 6.76
CA SER A 91 -3.99 13.66 5.54
C SER A 91 -2.56 13.39 5.06
N ASP A 92 -2.08 14.23 4.14
CA ASP A 92 -0.65 14.34 3.79
C ASP A 92 0.20 14.64 5.04
N PHE A 93 1.21 13.82 5.28
CA PHE A 93 2.14 13.92 6.39
C PHE A 93 3.23 14.97 6.16
N GLY A 94 3.27 15.56 4.97
CA GLY A 94 4.22 16.59 4.57
C GLY A 94 5.65 16.08 4.65
N SER A 95 5.85 14.81 4.29
CA SER A 95 7.12 14.12 4.38
C SER A 95 8.00 14.47 3.18
N SER A 96 9.31 14.57 3.41
CA SER A 96 10.26 14.95 2.37
C SER A 96 11.36 13.92 2.22
N ARG A 97 11.62 13.51 0.98
CA ARG A 97 12.73 12.61 0.68
C ARG A 97 14.05 13.37 0.80
N GLN A 98 14.95 12.80 1.57
CA GLN A 98 16.29 13.31 1.81
C GLN A 98 17.28 12.78 0.78
N GLU A 99 18.48 13.37 0.72
CA GLU A 99 19.54 12.96 -0.21
C GLU A 99 20.03 11.51 0.03
N ASP A 100 19.97 11.04 1.28
CA ASP A 100 20.29 9.66 1.67
C ASP A 100 19.15 8.67 1.40
N LEU A 101 18.11 9.12 0.71
CA LEU A 101 16.88 8.41 0.39
C LEU A 101 15.95 8.15 1.58
N SER A 102 16.31 8.55 2.81
CA SER A 102 15.39 8.52 3.95
C SER A 102 14.23 9.50 3.75
N ILE A 103 13.17 9.31 4.54
CA ILE A 103 12.06 10.24 4.57
C ILE A 103 12.08 10.98 5.90
N GLU A 104 12.24 12.29 5.82
CA GLU A 104 12.11 13.14 6.99
C GLU A 104 10.63 13.35 7.31
N VAL A 105 10.30 13.07 8.57
CA VAL A 105 8.97 13.27 9.15
C VAL A 105 8.97 14.54 9.98
N GLN A 106 7.91 15.36 9.85
CA GLN A 106 7.85 16.59 10.62
C GLN A 106 7.77 16.29 12.13
N PRO A 107 8.56 16.99 12.99
CA PRO A 107 8.68 16.67 14.42
C PRO A 107 7.38 16.68 15.24
N LYS A 108 6.33 17.37 14.77
CA LYS A 108 5.02 17.44 15.45
C LYS A 108 4.23 16.11 15.44
N TYR A 109 4.72 15.07 14.77
CA TYR A 109 3.99 13.82 14.55
C TYR A 109 4.72 12.55 15.02
N GLN A 110 5.66 12.69 15.97
CA GLN A 110 6.63 11.64 16.32
C GLN A 110 6.12 10.51 17.23
N MET A 111 4.94 10.61 17.84
CA MET A 111 4.44 9.55 18.72
C MET A 111 3.31 8.77 18.06
N VAL A 112 3.68 7.65 17.45
CA VAL A 112 2.71 6.68 16.92
C VAL A 112 2.17 5.85 18.08
N ASN A 113 0.87 5.93 18.31
CA ASN A 113 0.14 5.08 19.22
C ASN A 113 -1.15 4.58 18.54
N ARG A 114 -1.92 3.73 19.23
CA ARG A 114 -3.15 3.17 18.67
C ARG A 114 -4.16 4.25 18.25
N GLU A 115 -4.31 5.31 19.04
CA GLU A 115 -5.24 6.41 18.75
C GLU A 115 -4.83 7.17 17.49
N THR A 116 -3.53 7.49 17.33
CA THR A 116 -3.04 8.17 16.12
C THR A 116 -3.22 7.32 14.87
N LEU A 117 -2.99 6.00 14.96
CA LEU A 117 -3.23 5.09 13.84
C LEU A 117 -4.72 5.01 13.49
N GLN A 118 -5.58 4.85 14.49
CA GLN A 118 -7.03 4.81 14.31
C GLN A 118 -7.53 6.11 13.67
N ASP A 119 -7.07 7.25 14.15
CA ASP A 119 -7.42 8.55 13.61
C ASP A 119 -6.99 8.69 12.16
N SER A 120 -5.79 8.20 11.80
CA SER A 120 -5.31 8.25 10.42
C SER A 120 -6.17 7.45 9.44
N ILE A 121 -6.90 6.44 9.91
CA ILE A 121 -7.80 5.62 9.08
C ILE A 121 -9.22 6.21 9.10
N THR A 122 -9.71 6.58 10.29
CA THR A 122 -11.13 6.91 10.51
C THR A 122 -11.48 8.38 10.29
N LYS A 123 -10.50 9.29 10.37
CA LYS A 123 -10.71 10.74 10.23
C LYS A 123 -10.21 11.32 8.91
N ARG A 124 -9.74 10.48 7.98
CA ARG A 124 -9.26 10.94 6.68
C ARG A 124 -10.39 11.41 5.79
N GLY A 125 -10.13 12.48 5.03
CA GLY A 125 -11.01 12.95 3.95
C GLY A 125 -10.55 12.53 2.56
N ASP A 126 -9.30 12.07 2.44
CA ASP A 126 -8.62 11.69 1.21
C ASP A 126 -7.60 10.58 1.53
N MET A 127 -6.58 10.37 0.68
CA MET A 127 -5.43 9.53 1.02
C MET A 127 -4.78 10.00 2.32
N ASN A 128 -4.52 9.04 3.20
CA ASN A 128 -3.70 9.25 4.37
C ASN A 128 -2.24 8.91 4.06
N GLU A 129 -1.32 9.39 4.89
CA GLU A 129 0.10 9.10 4.72
C GLU A 129 0.69 8.50 5.99
N TRP A 130 1.41 7.39 5.80
CA TRP A 130 2.15 6.65 6.80
C TRP A 130 3.60 6.52 6.34
N VAL A 131 4.55 6.90 7.19
CA VAL A 131 5.99 6.72 6.88
C VAL A 131 6.47 5.43 7.51
N VAL A 132 6.94 4.50 6.67
CA VAL A 132 7.28 3.13 7.09
C VAL A 132 8.73 2.80 6.78
N SER A 133 9.42 2.30 7.78
CA SER A 133 10.81 1.85 7.76
C SER A 133 10.89 0.41 8.24
N GLY A 134 11.83 -0.41 7.77
CA GLY A 134 11.92 -1.82 8.19
C GLY A 134 10.65 -2.61 7.86
N TYR A 135 10.58 -3.08 6.62
CA TYR A 135 9.40 -3.74 6.08
C TYR A 135 9.77 -4.85 5.10
N SER A 136 8.77 -5.67 4.80
CA SER A 136 8.78 -6.64 3.71
C SER A 136 7.71 -6.28 2.68
N ILE A 137 8.01 -6.45 1.40
CA ILE A 137 7.01 -6.37 0.33
C ILE A 137 6.39 -7.75 0.16
N VAL A 138 5.06 -7.83 0.32
CA VAL A 138 4.34 -9.12 0.34
C VAL A 138 3.40 -9.31 -0.86
N GLY A 139 3.25 -8.29 -1.70
CA GLY A 139 2.43 -8.35 -2.89
C GLY A 139 2.36 -7.02 -3.62
N ILE A 140 1.53 -7.01 -4.65
CA ILE A 140 1.23 -5.86 -5.49
C ILE A 140 -0.27 -5.61 -5.38
N TYR A 141 -0.67 -4.36 -5.16
CA TYR A 141 -2.07 -3.95 -5.16
C TYR A 141 -2.37 -3.12 -6.40
N ILE A 142 -3.53 -3.37 -7.02
CA ILE A 142 -4.03 -2.63 -8.18
C ILE A 142 -5.38 -2.01 -7.83
N ALA A 143 -5.40 -0.68 -7.74
CA ALA A 143 -6.54 0.09 -7.23
C ALA A 143 -7.67 0.25 -8.25
N ASP A 144 -7.33 0.39 -9.54
CA ASP A 144 -8.33 0.52 -10.60
C ASP A 144 -8.14 -0.51 -11.72
N LEU A 145 -9.06 -1.47 -11.74
CA LEU A 145 -9.17 -2.49 -12.78
C LEU A 145 -9.70 -1.91 -14.10
N VAL A 146 -10.49 -0.84 -14.08
CA VAL A 146 -11.18 -0.30 -15.27
C VAL A 146 -10.23 0.54 -16.12
N ALA A 147 -9.26 1.22 -15.51
CA ALA A 147 -8.11 1.79 -16.22
C ALA A 147 -7.30 0.71 -16.98
N CYS A 148 -7.43 -0.55 -16.57
CA CYS A 148 -6.81 -1.70 -17.20
C CYS A 148 -7.86 -2.52 -18.00
N SER A 149 -8.23 -2.07 -19.20
CA SER A 149 -9.01 -2.87 -20.17
C SER A 149 -8.56 -4.35 -20.22
N PRO A 150 -9.39 -5.33 -20.62
CA PRO A 150 -9.00 -6.71 -20.48
C PRO A 150 -7.69 -7.14 -21.19
N LEU A 151 -7.41 -6.46 -22.30
CA LEU A 151 -6.16 -6.56 -23.05
C LEU A 151 -4.97 -5.91 -22.31
N VAL A 152 -5.25 -4.84 -21.58
CA VAL A 152 -4.29 -4.11 -20.74
C VAL A 152 -3.92 -4.93 -19.51
N TRP A 153 -4.83 -5.68 -18.88
CA TRP A 153 -4.50 -6.51 -17.71
C TRP A 153 -3.50 -7.63 -18.02
N GLY A 154 -3.65 -8.31 -19.17
CA GLY A 154 -2.68 -9.35 -19.58
C GLY A 154 -1.28 -8.75 -19.78
N SER A 155 -1.21 -7.55 -20.36
CA SER A 155 0.03 -6.79 -20.50
C SER A 155 0.58 -6.33 -19.14
N VAL A 156 -0.25 -5.76 -18.28
CA VAL A 156 0.12 -5.26 -16.95
C VAL A 156 0.61 -6.40 -16.07
N THR A 157 -0.10 -7.52 -16.00
CA THR A 157 0.33 -8.69 -15.20
C THR A 157 1.62 -9.32 -15.73
N SER A 158 1.82 -9.35 -17.05
CA SER A 158 3.09 -9.79 -17.64
C SER A 158 4.25 -8.85 -17.31
N GLU A 159 4.00 -7.53 -17.35
CA GLU A 159 4.98 -6.52 -16.97
C GLU A 159 5.30 -6.59 -15.48
N LEU A 160 4.29 -6.75 -14.62
CA LEU A 160 4.49 -6.92 -13.18
C LEU A 160 5.25 -8.20 -12.87
N ALA A 161 4.92 -9.33 -13.50
CA ALA A 161 5.63 -10.59 -13.32
C ALA A 161 7.10 -10.48 -13.74
N ALA A 162 7.41 -9.74 -14.81
CA ALA A 162 8.77 -9.50 -15.26
C ALA A 162 9.57 -8.60 -14.31
N ASN A 163 8.91 -7.61 -13.70
CA ASN A 163 9.56 -6.61 -12.86
C ASN A 163 9.56 -6.96 -11.35
N PHE A 164 8.65 -7.82 -10.91
CA PHE A 164 8.41 -8.23 -9.52
C PHE A 164 8.15 -9.75 -9.43
N PRO A 165 9.12 -10.58 -9.83
CA PRO A 165 8.92 -12.03 -9.91
C PRO A 165 8.57 -12.63 -8.55
N GLY A 166 7.50 -13.44 -8.52
CA GLY A 166 7.07 -14.17 -7.33
C GLY A 166 6.18 -13.38 -6.36
N LEU A 167 5.93 -12.09 -6.60
CA LEU A 167 4.96 -11.34 -5.79
C LEU A 167 3.53 -11.63 -6.26
N PRO A 168 2.61 -12.01 -5.35
CA PRO A 168 1.20 -12.12 -5.68
C PRO A 168 0.59 -10.75 -6.00
N VAL A 169 -0.36 -10.73 -6.93
CA VAL A 169 -1.09 -9.53 -7.34
C VAL A 169 -2.48 -9.56 -6.74
N TYR A 170 -2.91 -8.43 -6.19
CA TYR A 170 -4.18 -8.25 -5.51
C TYR A 170 -4.92 -7.03 -6.06
N THR A 171 -6.23 -7.04 -5.89
CA THR A 171 -7.11 -5.90 -6.20
C THR A 171 -8.34 -5.98 -5.30
N SER A 172 -9.25 -5.02 -5.44
CA SER A 172 -10.49 -4.97 -4.67
C SER A 172 -11.70 -5.24 -5.55
N PHE A 173 -12.63 -6.06 -5.07
CA PHE A 173 -13.85 -6.41 -5.78
C PHE A 173 -15.01 -6.70 -4.81
N LEU A 174 -16.11 -5.94 -4.94
CA LEU A 174 -17.31 -6.04 -4.09
C LEU A 174 -16.95 -6.18 -2.61
N ASP A 175 -16.26 -5.16 -2.10
CA ASP A 175 -15.90 -4.98 -0.69
C ASP A 175 -14.95 -6.06 -0.14
N ARG A 176 -14.18 -6.71 -1.01
CA ARG A 176 -13.16 -7.68 -0.63
C ARG A 176 -11.85 -7.47 -1.39
N PHE A 177 -10.74 -7.79 -0.73
CA PHE A 177 -9.50 -8.04 -1.45
C PHE A 177 -9.56 -9.40 -2.13
N VAL A 178 -9.09 -9.43 -3.37
CA VAL A 178 -9.01 -10.64 -4.17
C VAL A 178 -7.63 -10.79 -4.78
N LYS A 179 -7.14 -12.02 -4.80
CA LYS A 179 -5.84 -12.39 -5.38
C LYS A 179 -6.01 -12.81 -6.83
N TYR A 180 -5.26 -12.21 -7.74
CA TYR A 180 -5.22 -12.64 -9.14
C TYR A 180 -4.50 -13.99 -9.28
N THR A 181 -5.14 -14.97 -9.93
CA THR A 181 -4.60 -16.31 -10.15
C THR A 181 -4.43 -16.69 -11.62
N GLY A 182 -4.80 -15.84 -12.57
CA GLY A 182 -4.59 -16.05 -14.01
C GLY A 182 -5.75 -15.57 -14.89
N PRO A 183 -5.64 -15.69 -16.22
CA PRO A 183 -6.73 -15.35 -17.15
C PRO A 183 -7.87 -16.38 -17.09
N ILE A 184 -9.14 -15.95 -17.14
CA ILE A 184 -10.32 -16.82 -17.39
C ILE A 184 -10.86 -16.57 -18.81
N SER A 185 -11.43 -17.63 -19.40
CA SER A 185 -11.85 -17.77 -20.81
C SER A 185 -12.89 -16.77 -21.31
N THR A 186 -12.87 -16.56 -22.63
CA THR A 186 -13.49 -15.52 -23.46
C THR A 186 -15.02 -15.48 -23.60
N GLU A 187 -15.81 -15.99 -22.65
CA GLU A 187 -17.27 -15.83 -22.71
C GLU A 187 -17.71 -14.74 -21.71
N ALA A 188 -18.29 -13.67 -22.25
CA ALA A 188 -18.57 -12.44 -21.51
C ALA A 188 -19.53 -12.67 -20.33
N VAL A 189 -18.99 -12.57 -19.11
CA VAL A 189 -19.72 -12.46 -17.84
C VAL A 189 -18.92 -11.44 -16.96
N ALA A 190 -19.33 -11.17 -15.73
CA ALA A 190 -18.84 -10.06 -14.89
C ALA A 190 -17.30 -10.03 -14.75
N VAL A 191 -16.70 -8.96 -14.19
CA VAL A 191 -15.23 -8.84 -14.00
C VAL A 191 -14.59 -10.08 -13.32
N ARG A 192 -15.35 -10.81 -12.50
CA ARG A 192 -14.97 -12.11 -11.89
C ARG A 192 -14.79 -13.27 -12.87
N ASP A 193 -15.36 -13.17 -14.06
CA ASP A 193 -15.39 -14.23 -15.07
C ASP A 193 -14.36 -13.98 -16.19
N ILE A 194 -13.77 -12.78 -16.24
CA ILE A 194 -12.65 -12.44 -17.14
C ILE A 194 -11.31 -12.80 -16.49
N TYR A 195 -11.26 -12.83 -15.15
CA TYR A 195 -10.05 -13.06 -14.36
C TYR A 195 -10.28 -14.01 -13.20
N ALA A 196 -9.34 -14.93 -12.99
CA ALA A 196 -9.40 -15.83 -11.86
C ALA A 196 -8.97 -15.09 -10.60
N PHE A 197 -9.86 -15.10 -9.62
CA PHE A 197 -9.66 -14.43 -8.34
C PHE A 197 -9.97 -15.38 -7.18
N GLU A 198 -9.06 -15.47 -6.22
CA GLU A 198 -9.32 -16.10 -4.92
C GLU A 198 -9.70 -15.01 -3.92
N VAL A 199 -10.80 -15.23 -3.19
CA VAL A 199 -11.14 -14.40 -2.03
C VAL A 199 -10.22 -14.78 -0.88
N ILE A 200 -9.64 -13.77 -0.23
CA ILE A 200 -8.72 -13.91 0.91
C ILE A 200 -9.50 -13.71 2.20
#